data_AF-A0A0W1LBK9-F1
#
_entry.id   AF-A0A0W1LBK9-F1
#
_cell.length_a   1.000
_cell.length_b   1.000
_cell.length_c   1.000
_cell.angle_alpha   90.00
_cell.angle_beta   90.00
_cell.angle_gamma   90.00
#
_symmetry.space_group_name_H-M   'P 1'
#
loop_
_entity.id
_entity.type
_entity.pdbx_description
1 polymer ?
#
loop_
_entity_poly.entity_id
_entity_poly.type
_entity_poly.pdbx_seq_one_letter_code
_entity_poly.pdbx_strand_id
1 'polypeptide(L)'
;MGKGKDDSTWLSGIPLWNLASMQGLKSATYFWPESDARFNGMLPDYYYHYSKHSDYQKRVDQIVQWLTLPKEQRPRLVISYFSLVDTMGHEFGPDAVQTRGAVQKLDNLIGQLHNRINELSINANLVLVSDHGMSQVDPEQSIALDTLPKDDAFMVKNTGPRVLLYANKGVTQSQIDAYTQTTSRCEFQLELKAI
;
A
#
# COMPACT_ATOMS: atom_id res chain seq x y z
N MET A 1 8.23 4.85 -0.01
CA MET A 1 8.31 3.67 0.88
C MET A 1 8.16 4.14 2.30
N GLY A 2 7.66 3.27 3.19
CA GLY A 2 7.60 3.56 4.61
C GLY A 2 8.98 3.55 5.25
N LYS A 3 9.01 3.83 6.56
CA LYS A 3 10.25 3.87 7.34
C LYS A 3 10.85 2.48 7.60
N GLY A 4 10.12 1.41 7.28
CA GLY A 4 10.51 0.02 7.53
C GLY A 4 11.82 -0.39 6.87
N LYS A 5 12.13 0.17 5.69
CA LYS A 5 13.39 -0.07 4.99
C LYS A 5 14.62 0.34 5.79
N ASP A 6 14.58 1.52 6.38
CA ASP A 6 15.71 2.10 7.11
C ASP A 6 15.68 1.72 8.60
N ASP A 7 14.48 1.43 9.12
CA ASP A 7 14.23 1.08 10.51
C ASP A 7 13.22 -0.07 10.57
N SER A 8 13.73 -1.29 10.74
CA SER A 8 12.89 -2.50 10.78
C SER A 8 12.00 -2.56 12.02
N THR A 9 12.14 -1.67 13.01
CA THR A 9 11.25 -1.65 14.19
C THR A 9 9.83 -1.21 13.84
N TRP A 10 9.64 -0.54 12.69
CA TRP A 10 8.32 -0.25 12.13
C TRP A 10 7.60 -1.49 11.59
N LEU A 11 8.32 -2.60 11.44
CA LEU A 11 7.84 -3.82 10.81
C LEU A 11 7.65 -4.91 11.87
N SER A 12 6.45 -5.46 11.96
CA SER A 12 6.12 -6.56 12.85
C SER A 12 5.43 -7.69 12.09
N GLY A 13 5.37 -8.87 12.71
CA GLY A 13 4.81 -10.07 12.09
C GLY A 13 5.74 -10.75 11.08
N ILE A 14 5.18 -11.70 10.34
CA ILE A 14 5.89 -12.49 9.33
C ILE A 14 5.17 -12.31 7.99
N PRO A 15 5.76 -11.62 7.00
CA PRO A 15 5.14 -11.47 5.69
C PRO A 15 5.14 -12.80 4.92
N LEU A 16 4.21 -12.96 3.98
CA LEU A 16 4.01 -14.21 3.25
C LEU A 16 5.26 -14.71 2.52
N TRP A 17 6.08 -13.80 1.97
CA TRP A 17 7.32 -14.17 1.29
C TRP A 17 8.36 -14.78 2.23
N ASN A 18 8.50 -14.24 3.45
CA ASN A 18 9.36 -14.84 4.46
C ASN A 18 8.80 -16.16 4.96
N LEU A 19 7.49 -16.25 5.18
CA LEU A 19 6.84 -17.49 5.60
C LEU A 19 7.07 -18.62 4.57
N ALA A 20 6.98 -18.30 3.27
CA ALA A 20 7.29 -19.25 2.20
C ALA A 20 8.74 -19.74 2.28
N SER A 21 9.71 -18.82 2.42
CA SER A 21 11.13 -19.16 2.55
C SER A 21 11.44 -19.97 3.82
N MET A 22 10.78 -19.67 4.95
CA MET A 22 10.88 -20.45 6.19
C MET A 22 10.36 -21.89 6.03
N GLN A 23 9.43 -22.12 5.09
CA GLN A 23 8.90 -23.45 4.76
C GLN A 23 9.65 -24.13 3.60
N GLY A 24 10.83 -23.62 3.22
CA GLY A 24 11.67 -24.20 2.16
C GLY A 24 11.18 -23.91 0.74
N LEU A 25 10.29 -22.92 0.56
CA LEU A 25 9.81 -22.49 -0.74
C LEU A 25 10.47 -21.16 -1.16
N LYS A 26 10.77 -21.00 -2.44
CA LYS A 26 11.27 -19.72 -2.94
C LYS A 26 10.16 -18.69 -3.09
N SER A 27 10.46 -17.43 -2.77
CA SER A 27 9.52 -16.31 -2.94
C SER A 27 10.10 -15.19 -3.81
N ALA A 28 9.24 -14.53 -4.59
CA ALA A 28 9.61 -13.39 -5.40
C ALA A 28 8.65 -12.22 -5.20
N THR A 29 9.18 -11.01 -5.13
CA THR A 29 8.39 -9.79 -4.99
C THR A 29 8.82 -8.75 -6.02
N TYR A 30 7.84 -8.09 -6.63
CA TYR A 30 8.07 -6.95 -7.51
C TYR A 30 7.26 -5.77 -6.96
N PHE A 31 7.92 -4.96 -6.15
CA PHE A 31 7.39 -3.70 -5.60
C PHE A 31 6.23 -3.83 -4.61
N TRP A 32 6.06 -4.98 -3.95
CA TRP A 32 5.13 -5.02 -2.83
C TRP A 32 5.63 -4.10 -1.70
N PRO A 33 4.76 -3.35 -1.00
CA PRO A 33 5.17 -2.47 0.08
C PRO A 33 6.09 -3.18 1.09
N GLU A 34 7.21 -2.54 1.40
CA GLU A 34 8.25 -3.04 2.33
C GLU A 34 8.91 -4.38 1.90
N SER A 35 8.66 -4.90 0.69
CA SER A 35 9.31 -6.15 0.25
C SER A 35 10.82 -6.07 0.07
N ASP A 36 11.37 -4.86 -0.07
CA ASP A 36 12.80 -4.57 -0.04
C ASP A 36 13.30 -4.06 1.32
N ALA A 37 12.51 -4.25 2.38
CA ALA A 37 12.90 -4.07 3.77
C ALA A 37 13.11 -5.42 4.48
N ARG A 38 14.01 -5.47 5.46
CA ARG A 38 14.28 -6.71 6.22
C ARG A 38 13.25 -6.89 7.34
N PHE A 39 12.35 -7.86 7.18
CA PHE A 39 11.48 -8.34 8.25
C PHE A 39 12.21 -9.42 9.04
N ASN A 40 12.55 -9.16 10.31
CA ASN A 40 13.34 -10.06 11.16
C ASN A 40 14.65 -10.54 10.48
N GLY A 41 15.31 -9.63 9.75
CA GLY A 41 16.55 -9.93 9.02
C GLY A 41 16.38 -10.64 7.68
N MET A 42 15.17 -11.02 7.28
CA MET A 42 14.90 -11.77 6.05
C MET A 42 14.34 -10.89 4.92
N LEU A 43 14.63 -11.30 3.69
CA LEU A 43 14.12 -10.75 2.43
C LEU A 43 13.60 -11.91 1.56
N PRO A 44 12.74 -11.62 0.57
CA PRO A 44 12.40 -12.60 -0.47
C PRO A 44 13.65 -13.11 -1.20
N ASP A 45 13.59 -14.33 -1.75
CA ASP A 45 14.68 -14.89 -2.59
C ASP A 45 14.97 -14.00 -3.81
N TYR A 46 13.92 -13.42 -4.39
CA TYR A 46 14.00 -12.46 -5.48
C TYR A 46 13.19 -11.21 -5.14
N TYR A 47 13.78 -10.03 -5.23
CA TYR A 47 13.05 -8.79 -5.00
C TYR A 47 13.63 -7.64 -5.81
N TYR A 48 12.81 -6.60 -5.98
CA TYR A 48 13.23 -5.35 -6.61
C TYR A 48 13.01 -4.19 -5.65
N HIS A 49 14.01 -3.31 -5.54
CA HIS A 49 13.85 -2.02 -4.87
C HIS A 49 12.83 -1.16 -5.60
N TYR A 50 11.88 -0.59 -4.86
CA TYR A 50 10.83 0.22 -5.44
C TYR A 50 11.38 1.35 -6.32
N SER A 51 10.86 1.44 -7.55
CA SER A 51 11.12 2.57 -8.46
C SER A 51 9.83 2.99 -9.13
N LYS A 52 9.39 4.23 -8.84
CA LYS A 52 8.15 4.80 -9.38
C LYS A 52 8.12 4.81 -10.92
N HIS A 53 9.28 4.97 -11.56
CA HIS A 53 9.41 5.09 -13.01
C HIS A 53 9.66 3.75 -13.72
N SER A 54 9.59 2.62 -13.01
CA SER A 54 9.77 1.32 -13.66
C SER A 54 8.58 0.99 -14.56
N ASP A 55 8.90 0.56 -15.78
CA ASP A 55 7.95 0.12 -16.79
C ASP A 55 7.05 -1.01 -16.27
N TYR A 56 5.75 -0.88 -16.47
CA TYR A 56 4.77 -1.89 -16.09
C TYR A 56 4.89 -3.18 -16.91
N GLN A 57 5.29 -3.11 -18.18
CA GLN A 57 5.50 -4.29 -19.03
C GLN A 57 6.63 -5.17 -18.47
N LYS A 58 7.73 -4.55 -18.00
CA LYS A 58 8.85 -5.27 -17.37
C LYS A 58 8.44 -6.06 -16.13
N ARG A 59 7.37 -5.64 -15.43
CA ARG A 59 6.84 -6.39 -14.27
C ARG A 59 6.21 -7.70 -14.72
N VAL A 60 5.38 -7.65 -15.78
CA VAL A 60 4.78 -8.84 -16.40
C VAL A 60 5.87 -9.78 -16.92
N ASP A 61 6.84 -9.24 -17.66
CA ASP A 61 7.94 -10.03 -18.22
C ASP A 61 8.75 -10.72 -17.13
N GLN A 62 9.03 -10.01 -16.03
CA GLN A 62 9.78 -10.55 -14.91
C GLN A 62 9.02 -11.66 -14.16
N ILE A 63 7.71 -11.51 -13.96
CA ILE A 63 6.89 -12.56 -13.34
C ILE A 63 6.98 -13.84 -14.18
N VAL A 64 6.80 -13.73 -15.50
CA VAL A 64 6.89 -14.89 -16.40
C VAL A 64 8.29 -15.48 -16.37
N GLN A 65 9.34 -14.66 -16.41
CA GLN A 65 10.72 -15.13 -16.31
C GLN A 65 10.94 -15.95 -15.03
N TRP A 66 10.50 -15.45 -13.88
CA TRP A 66 10.60 -16.18 -12.61
C TRP A 66 9.89 -17.53 -12.67
N LEU A 67 8.68 -17.57 -13.24
CA LEU A 67 7.91 -18.81 -13.38
C LEU A 67 8.51 -19.81 -14.37
N THR A 68 9.40 -19.37 -15.28
CA THR A 68 10.13 -20.24 -16.22
C THR A 68 11.45 -20.79 -15.68
N LEU A 69 11.94 -20.30 -14.53
CA LEU A 69 13.19 -20.79 -13.92
C LEU A 69 13.16 -22.31 -13.68
N PRO A 70 14.32 -23.00 -13.60
CA PRO A 70 14.39 -24.40 -13.16
C PRO A 70 13.66 -24.61 -11.83
N LYS A 71 13.11 -25.80 -11.61
CA LYS A 71 12.21 -26.09 -10.46
C LYS A 71 12.83 -25.70 -9.12
N GLU A 72 14.13 -25.90 -8.96
CA GLU A 72 14.92 -25.62 -7.75
C GLU A 72 15.12 -24.12 -7.49
N GLN A 73 15.01 -23.29 -8.54
CA GLN A 73 15.15 -21.83 -8.49
C GLN A 73 13.81 -21.10 -8.61
N ARG A 74 12.76 -21.79 -9.06
CA ARG A 74 11.45 -21.20 -9.34
C ARG A 74 10.72 -20.80 -8.04
N PRO A 75 10.34 -19.53 -7.88
CA PRO A 75 9.50 -19.12 -6.75
C PRO A 75 8.12 -19.79 -6.82
N ARG A 76 7.61 -20.18 -5.65
CA ARG A 76 6.26 -20.74 -5.46
C ARG A 76 5.25 -19.69 -4.98
N LEU A 77 5.74 -18.52 -4.59
CA LEU A 77 4.96 -17.34 -4.29
C LEU A 77 5.57 -16.17 -5.06
N VAL A 78 4.79 -15.54 -5.94
CA VAL A 78 5.18 -14.33 -6.66
C VAL A 78 4.16 -13.26 -6.34
N ILE A 79 4.64 -12.09 -5.92
CA ILE A 79 3.80 -10.96 -5.54
C ILE A 79 4.25 -9.74 -6.35
N SER A 80 3.33 -9.02 -6.97
CA SER A 80 3.64 -7.83 -7.77
C SER A 80 2.62 -6.72 -7.55
N TYR A 81 3.06 -5.48 -7.73
CA TYR A 81 2.26 -4.27 -7.53
C TYR A 81 2.27 -3.37 -8.78
N PHE A 82 1.14 -2.73 -9.07
CA PHE A 82 0.94 -1.79 -10.19
C PHE A 82 0.21 -0.53 -9.71
N SER A 83 0.88 0.62 -9.73
CA SER A 83 0.35 1.89 -9.21
C SER A 83 -0.48 2.70 -10.21
N LEU A 84 -0.63 2.22 -11.44
CA LEU A 84 -1.07 3.04 -12.58
C LEU A 84 -2.46 3.68 -12.37
N VAL A 85 -3.43 2.86 -11.95
CA VAL A 85 -4.83 3.30 -11.78
C VAL A 85 -4.95 4.27 -10.62
N ASP A 86 -4.29 3.99 -9.50
CA ASP A 86 -4.21 4.89 -8.35
C ASP A 86 -3.59 6.25 -8.73
N THR A 87 -2.48 6.23 -9.47
CA THR A 87 -1.78 7.46 -9.90
C THR A 87 -2.68 8.34 -10.76
N MET A 88 -3.36 7.76 -11.76
CA MET A 88 -4.28 8.52 -12.62
C MET A 88 -5.54 8.95 -11.87
N GLY A 89 -6.04 8.11 -10.95
CA GLY A 89 -7.18 8.44 -10.10
C GLY A 89 -6.93 9.62 -9.18
N HIS A 90 -5.73 9.72 -8.59
CA HIS A 90 -5.33 10.89 -7.81
C HIS A 90 -5.15 12.15 -8.64
N GLU A 91 -4.59 12.03 -9.85
CA GLU A 91 -4.28 13.19 -10.70
C GLU A 91 -5.52 13.77 -11.39
N PHE A 92 -6.47 12.91 -11.79
CA PHE A 92 -7.61 13.31 -12.63
C PHE A 92 -8.99 13.03 -12.01
N GLY A 93 -9.06 12.21 -10.97
CA GLY A 93 -10.31 11.74 -10.36
C GLY A 93 -10.73 10.34 -10.84
N PRO A 94 -11.53 9.60 -10.05
CA PRO A 94 -11.92 8.22 -10.34
C PRO A 94 -12.70 8.06 -11.66
N ASP A 95 -13.54 9.04 -12.03
CA ASP A 95 -14.42 8.95 -13.20
C ASP A 95 -13.81 9.55 -14.49
N ALA A 96 -12.57 10.01 -14.42
CA ALA A 96 -11.89 10.66 -15.55
C ALA A 96 -11.54 9.70 -16.69
N VAL A 97 -11.43 10.24 -17.91
CA VAL A 97 -11.05 9.46 -19.10
C VAL A 97 -9.63 8.89 -18.99
N GLN A 98 -8.73 9.59 -18.29
CA GLN A 98 -7.36 9.17 -17.99
C GLN A 98 -7.36 7.94 -17.08
N THR A 99 -8.17 7.96 -16.02
CA THR A 99 -8.32 6.83 -15.09
C THR A 99 -8.90 5.62 -15.80
N ARG A 100 -9.91 5.81 -16.66
CA ARG A 100 -10.44 4.76 -17.54
C ARG A 100 -9.36 4.18 -18.45
N GLY A 101 -8.56 5.03 -19.09
CA GLY A 101 -7.44 4.60 -19.93
C GLY A 101 -6.38 3.81 -19.16
N ALA A 102 -6.10 4.19 -17.91
CA ALA A 102 -5.22 3.43 -17.02
C ALA A 102 -5.76 2.04 -16.69
N VAL A 103 -7.07 1.92 -16.42
CA VAL A 103 -7.72 0.61 -16.20
C VAL A 103 -7.57 -0.28 -17.43
N GLN A 104 -7.86 0.24 -18.62
CA GLN A 104 -7.70 -0.51 -19.88
C GLN A 104 -6.25 -0.96 -20.12
N LYS A 105 -5.28 -0.09 -19.81
CA LYS A 105 -3.86 -0.43 -19.92
C LYS A 105 -3.46 -1.53 -18.93
N LEU A 106 -3.92 -1.47 -17.69
CA LEU A 106 -3.66 -2.49 -16.69
C LEU A 106 -4.34 -3.83 -17.06
N ASP A 107 -5.60 -3.78 -17.52
CA ASP A 107 -6.33 -4.95 -17.99
C ASP A 107 -5.57 -5.69 -19.10
N ASN A 108 -5.06 -4.96 -20.10
CA ASN A 108 -4.22 -5.54 -21.16
C ASN A 108 -2.94 -6.21 -20.62
N LEU A 109 -2.30 -5.63 -19.59
CA LEU A 109 -1.11 -6.21 -18.96
C LEU A 109 -1.44 -7.49 -18.19
N ILE A 110 -2.54 -7.50 -17.45
CA ILE A 110 -3.00 -8.68 -16.70
C ILE A 110 -3.48 -9.77 -17.66
N GLY A 111 -4.15 -9.43 -18.76
CA GLY A 111 -4.53 -10.37 -19.82
C GLY A 111 -3.31 -11.03 -20.46
N GLN A 112 -2.26 -10.26 -20.77
CA GLN A 112 -0.98 -10.81 -21.23
C GLN A 112 -0.36 -11.76 -20.20
N LEU A 113 -0.33 -11.37 -18.92
CA LEU A 113 0.20 -12.22 -17.85
C LEU A 113 -0.57 -13.54 -17.75
N HIS A 114 -1.90 -13.48 -17.72
CA HIS A 114 -2.78 -14.64 -17.63
C HIS A 114 -2.55 -15.62 -18.79
N ASN A 115 -2.51 -15.11 -20.03
CA ASN A 115 -2.29 -15.95 -21.21
C ASN A 115 -0.91 -16.63 -21.15
N ARG A 116 0.15 -15.86 -20.83
CA ARG A 116 1.52 -16.39 -20.75
C ARG A 116 1.68 -17.41 -19.62
N ILE A 117 0.97 -17.25 -18.50
CA ILE A 117 0.95 -18.25 -17.42
C ILE A 117 0.31 -19.55 -17.90
N ASN A 118 -0.80 -19.47 -18.63
CA ASN A 118 -1.52 -20.65 -19.13
C ASN A 118 -0.75 -21.43 -20.21
N GLU A 119 0.24 -20.81 -20.85
CA GLU A 119 1.16 -21.46 -21.80
C GLU A 119 2.31 -22.21 -21.10
N LEU A 120 2.51 -22.01 -19.79
CA LEU A 120 3.56 -22.68 -19.05
C LEU A 120 3.17 -24.12 -18.69
N SER A 121 4.16 -24.99 -18.51
CA SER A 121 3.99 -26.36 -18.03
C SER A 121 3.75 -26.46 -16.51
N ILE A 122 3.23 -25.39 -15.89
CA ILE A 122 2.94 -25.33 -14.45
C ILE A 122 1.48 -24.95 -14.20
N ASN A 123 0.94 -25.41 -13.09
CA ASN A 123 -0.31 -24.89 -12.57
C ASN A 123 -0.01 -23.72 -11.64
N ALA A 124 -0.52 -22.54 -11.98
CA ALA A 124 -0.40 -21.34 -11.16
C ALA A 124 -1.79 -20.79 -10.84
N ASN A 125 -1.96 -20.32 -9.61
CA ASN A 125 -3.16 -19.58 -9.20
C ASN A 125 -2.86 -18.09 -9.30
N LEU A 126 -3.64 -17.37 -10.12
CA LEU A 126 -3.56 -15.91 -10.21
C LEU A 126 -4.61 -15.30 -9.28
N VAL A 127 -4.16 -14.47 -8.34
CA VAL A 127 -5.03 -13.72 -7.43
C VAL A 127 -4.81 -12.24 -7.71
N LEU A 128 -5.86 -11.56 -8.17
CA LEU A 128 -5.86 -10.12 -8.40
C LEU A 128 -6.59 -9.43 -7.26
N VAL A 129 -5.95 -8.46 -6.62
CA VAL A 129 -6.48 -7.69 -5.49
C VAL A 129 -6.15 -6.21 -5.64
N SER A 130 -6.86 -5.39 -4.88
CA SER A 130 -6.56 -3.97 -4.66
C SER A 130 -6.34 -3.73 -3.17
N ASP A 131 -5.51 -2.76 -2.82
CA ASP A 131 -5.31 -2.28 -1.45
C ASP A 131 -6.46 -1.39 -0.98
N HIS A 132 -7.03 -0.58 -1.88
CA HIS A 132 -8.20 0.26 -1.62
C HIS A 132 -8.97 0.65 -2.89
N GLY A 133 -10.02 1.46 -2.71
CA GLY A 133 -10.76 2.15 -3.79
C GLY A 133 -10.33 3.60 -3.97
N MET A 134 -11.11 4.39 -4.69
CA MET A 134 -10.88 5.83 -4.91
C MET A 134 -12.21 6.58 -4.82
N SER A 135 -12.19 7.80 -4.28
CA SER A 135 -13.37 8.67 -4.20
C SER A 135 -13.05 10.03 -4.82
N GLN A 136 -14.07 10.64 -5.43
CA GLN A 136 -14.01 12.05 -5.83
C GLN A 136 -13.87 12.91 -4.56
N VAL A 137 -13.06 13.96 -4.64
CA VAL A 137 -12.96 14.99 -3.60
C VAL A 137 -13.69 16.23 -4.10
N ASP A 138 -14.62 16.74 -3.29
CA ASP A 138 -15.25 18.04 -3.49
C ASP A 138 -14.47 19.09 -2.67
N PRO A 139 -13.79 20.05 -3.32
CA PRO A 139 -13.07 21.10 -2.62
C PRO A 139 -13.96 21.91 -1.66
N GLU A 140 -15.24 22.07 -1.97
CA GLU A 140 -16.19 22.82 -1.13
C GLU A 140 -16.55 22.09 0.18
N GLN A 141 -16.26 20.78 0.25
CA GLN A 141 -16.42 19.96 1.46
C GLN A 141 -15.13 19.81 2.25
N SER A 142 -14.06 20.54 1.87
CA SER A 142 -12.79 20.48 2.58
C SER A 142 -12.82 21.25 3.89
N ILE A 143 -12.24 20.68 4.95
CA ILE A 143 -12.04 21.39 6.21
C ILE A 143 -10.65 22.01 6.23
N ALA A 144 -10.60 23.33 6.44
CA ALA A 144 -9.36 24.02 6.73
C ALA A 144 -8.91 23.70 8.17
N LEU A 145 -7.70 23.16 8.33
CA LEU A 145 -7.22 22.71 9.65
C LEU A 145 -7.08 23.83 10.67
N ASP A 146 -6.93 25.08 10.22
CA ASP A 146 -6.83 26.26 11.06
C ASP A 146 -8.17 26.67 11.69
N THR A 147 -9.29 26.14 11.20
CA THR A 147 -10.62 26.30 11.80
C THR A 147 -10.88 25.30 12.92
N LEU A 148 -10.02 24.29 13.11
CA LEU A 148 -10.13 23.37 14.24
C LEU A 148 -9.73 24.11 15.54
N PRO A 149 -10.32 23.75 16.70
CA PRO A 149 -9.88 24.23 18.00
C PRO A 149 -8.36 24.09 18.17
N LYS A 150 -7.70 25.13 18.69
CA LYS A 150 -6.27 25.12 18.97
C LYS A 150 -6.04 24.93 20.46
N ASP A 151 -5.27 23.91 20.81
CA ASP A 151 -4.84 23.63 22.17
C ASP A 151 -3.46 22.97 22.11
N ASP A 152 -2.47 23.58 22.76
CA ASP A 152 -1.08 23.08 22.79
C ASP A 152 -0.95 21.75 23.55
N ALA A 153 -1.99 21.32 24.26
CA ALA A 153 -2.10 19.98 24.82
C ALA A 153 -2.31 18.90 23.75
N PHE A 154 -2.67 19.26 22.50
CA PHE A 154 -2.97 18.31 21.43
C PHE A 154 -2.15 18.58 20.15
N MET A 155 -1.66 17.51 19.55
CA MET A 155 -0.95 17.54 18.27
C MET A 155 -1.89 17.09 17.15
N VAL A 156 -2.09 17.96 16.15
CA VAL A 156 -2.88 17.67 14.95
C VAL A 156 -1.97 17.10 13.85
N LYS A 157 -2.35 15.96 13.26
CA LYS A 157 -1.70 15.36 12.10
C LYS A 157 -2.70 15.12 10.98
N ASN A 158 -2.53 15.84 9.88
CA ASN A 158 -3.30 15.60 8.67
C ASN A 158 -2.74 14.43 7.87
N THR A 159 -3.60 13.48 7.51
CA THR A 159 -3.26 12.33 6.67
C THR A 159 -4.09 12.25 5.38
N GLY A 160 -4.72 13.35 4.98
CA GLY A 160 -5.62 13.45 3.83
C GLY A 160 -7.08 13.31 4.27
N PRO A 161 -7.76 12.19 4.01
CA PRO A 161 -9.16 11.99 4.40
C PRO A 161 -9.36 11.80 5.91
N ARG A 162 -8.28 11.77 6.70
CA ARG A 162 -8.32 11.63 8.16
C ARG A 162 -7.41 12.67 8.80
N VAL A 163 -7.93 13.30 9.84
CA VAL A 163 -7.15 14.13 10.76
C VAL A 163 -7.01 13.35 12.06
N LEU A 164 -5.78 13.16 12.50
CA LEU A 164 -5.44 12.48 13.75
C LEU A 164 -5.13 13.54 14.79
N LEU A 165 -5.73 13.40 15.97
CA LEU A 165 -5.51 14.27 17.12
C LEU A 165 -4.83 13.44 18.21
N TYR A 166 -3.63 13.86 18.62
CA TYR A 166 -2.85 13.15 19.62
C TYR A 166 -2.75 13.99 20.88
N ALA A 167 -3.11 13.40 22.02
CA ALA A 167 -2.93 14.06 23.31
C ALA A 167 -1.45 14.02 23.70
N ASN A 168 -0.90 15.16 24.14
CA ASN A 168 0.45 15.23 24.67
C ASN A 168 0.53 14.50 26.02
N LYS A 169 1.75 14.12 26.41
CA LYS A 169 2.00 13.44 27.68
C LYS A 169 1.47 14.27 28.86
N GLY A 170 0.68 13.64 29.73
CA GLY A 170 0.11 14.26 30.93
C GLY A 170 -1.29 14.84 30.75
N VAL A 171 -1.85 14.81 29.55
CA VAL A 171 -3.26 15.16 29.31
C VAL A 171 -4.16 14.05 29.88
N THR A 172 -5.13 14.46 30.69
CA THR A 172 -6.08 13.55 31.36
C THR A 172 -7.22 13.15 30.43
N GLN A 173 -7.87 12.02 30.73
CA GLN A 173 -9.06 11.58 29.97
C GLN A 173 -10.16 12.65 29.95
N SER A 174 -10.39 13.35 31.06
CA SER A 174 -11.38 14.43 31.11
C SER A 174 -11.06 15.59 30.16
N GLN A 175 -9.78 15.90 29.94
CA GLN A 175 -9.36 16.92 28.97
C GLN A 175 -9.54 16.42 27.53
N ILE A 176 -9.26 15.14 27.27
CA ILE A 176 -9.52 14.50 25.98
C ILE A 176 -11.02 14.54 25.65
N ASP A 177 -11.88 14.19 26.61
CA ASP A 177 -13.33 14.19 26.43
C ASP A 177 -13.86 15.60 26.15
N ALA A 178 -13.37 16.61 26.89
CA ALA A 178 -13.72 18.01 26.67
C ALA A 178 -13.30 18.50 25.27
N TYR A 179 -12.09 18.14 24.82
CA TYR A 179 -11.60 18.50 23.48
C TYR A 179 -12.33 17.74 22.36
N THR A 180 -12.79 16.52 22.62
CA THR A 180 -13.62 15.77 21.67
C THR A 180 -14.98 16.43 21.48
N GLN A 181 -15.59 16.98 22.54
CA GLN A 181 -16.87 17.69 22.46
C GLN A 181 -16.78 19.00 21.66
N THR A 182 -15.64 19.69 21.69
CA THR A 182 -15.43 20.91 20.89
C THR A 182 -15.16 20.60 19.42
N THR A 183 -14.64 19.42 19.11
CA THR A 183 -14.29 18.98 17.75
C THR A 183 -15.41 18.19 17.06
N SER A 184 -16.36 17.62 17.80
CA SER A 184 -17.51 16.83 17.29
C SER A 184 -18.62 17.64 16.60
N ARG A 185 -18.47 18.96 16.47
CA ARG A 185 -19.24 19.76 15.50
C ARG A 185 -18.74 19.61 14.06
N CYS A 186 -17.57 19.00 13.86
CA CYS A 186 -17.10 18.51 12.58
C CYS A 186 -17.50 17.02 12.48
N GLU A 187 -18.30 16.62 11.50
CA GLU A 187 -18.83 15.25 11.32
C GLU A 187 -17.73 14.20 10.97
N PHE A 188 -16.76 13.94 11.85
CA PHE A 188 -15.66 13.03 11.55
C PHE A 188 -15.40 12.01 12.66
N GLN A 189 -15.03 10.79 12.26
CA GLN A 189 -14.40 9.81 13.13
C GLN A 189 -13.01 10.32 13.55
N LEU A 190 -12.98 11.05 14.66
CA LEU A 190 -11.75 11.44 15.33
C LEU A 190 -11.27 10.28 16.19
N GLU A 191 -10.17 9.63 15.80
CA GLU A 191 -9.45 8.72 16.69
C GLU A 191 -8.41 9.51 17.47
N LEU A 192 -8.71 9.77 18.75
CA LEU A 192 -7.73 10.25 19.72
C LEU A 192 -6.92 9.06 20.24
N LYS A 193 -5.60 9.13 20.06
CA LYS A 193 -4.66 8.15 20.62
C LYS A 193 -3.77 8.87 21.61
N ALA A 194 -3.71 8.37 22.84
CA ALA A 194 -2.66 8.73 23.78
C ALA A 194 -1.34 8.15 23.25
N ILE A 195 -0.31 8.98 23.15
CA ILE A 195 1.06 8.56 22.83
C ILE A 195 1.89 8.55 24.11
#